data_AF-A0A414AKI2-F1
#
_entry.id   AF-A0A414AKI2-F1
#
_cell.length_a   1.000
_cell.length_b   1.000
_cell.length_c   1.000
_cell.angle_alpha   90.00
_cell.angle_beta   90.00
_cell.angle_gamma   90.00
#
_symmetry.space_group_name_H-M   'P 1'
#
loop_
_entity.id
_entity.type
_entity.pdbx_description
1 polymer ?
#
loop_
_entity_poly.entity_id
_entity_poly.type
_entity_poly.pdbx_seq_one_letter_code
_entity_poly.pdbx_strand_id
1 'polypeptide(L)'
;MSKPVYKVMDSKGRVLIPRELRLAAGMCGGDILALQLQEGKVSVRKVEIVEVGDQSPEAVEAYVRAAIKTMPDAVRLSLISDLSGLVREKEGSHVG
;
A
#
# COMPACT_ATOMS: atom_id res chain seq x y z
N MET A 1 27.84 -6.77 11.00
CA MET A 1 28.05 -6.30 9.62
C MET A 1 26.70 -6.28 8.93
N SER A 2 26.21 -5.10 8.57
CA SER A 2 24.90 -4.94 7.93
C SER A 2 24.92 -5.63 6.57
N LYS A 3 24.02 -6.60 6.35
CA LYS A 3 23.88 -7.31 5.07
C LYS A 3 23.74 -6.29 3.93
N PRO A 4 24.39 -6.49 2.76
CA PRO A 4 24.24 -5.57 1.64
C PRO A 4 22.77 -5.48 1.23
N VAL A 5 22.25 -4.25 1.16
CA VAL A 5 20.84 -3.93 0.91
C VAL A 5 20.43 -4.29 -0.53
N TYR A 6 21.38 -4.40 -1.45
CA TYR A 6 21.20 -4.83 -2.84
C TYR A 6 22.54 -5.17 -3.50
N LYS A 7 22.51 -5.83 -4.67
CA LYS A 7 23.72 -6.12 -5.48
C LYS A 7 23.56 -5.55 -6.89
N VAL A 8 24.48 -4.72 -7.36
CA VAL A 8 24.54 -4.31 -8.78
C VAL A 8 25.10 -5.48 -9.60
N MET A 9 24.38 -5.87 -10.64
CA MET A 9 24.65 -7.08 -11.42
C MET A 9 25.55 -6.83 -12.63
N ASP A 10 25.56 -5.61 -13.17
CA ASP A 10 26.38 -5.27 -14.33
C ASP A 10 26.61 -3.76 -14.49
N SER A 11 27.42 -3.40 -15.49
CA SER A 11 27.68 -2.02 -15.92
C SER A 11 26.46 -1.31 -16.51
N LYS A 12 25.36 -2.04 -16.76
CA LYS A 12 24.07 -1.47 -17.18
C LYS A 12 23.22 -1.01 -16.00
N GLY A 13 23.69 -1.22 -14.77
CA GLY A 13 23.00 -0.77 -13.56
C GLY A 13 21.84 -1.68 -13.14
N ARG A 14 21.79 -2.93 -13.61
CA ARG A 14 20.78 -3.89 -13.11
C ARG A 14 20.99 -4.12 -11.62
N VAL A 15 19.95 -3.98 -10.81
CA VAL A 15 20.02 -4.17 -9.36
C VAL A 15 19.28 -5.46 -8.98
N LEU A 16 19.95 -6.34 -8.24
CA LEU A 16 19.36 -7.51 -7.63
C LEU A 16 18.87 -7.17 -6.22
N ILE A 17 17.58 -7.36 -5.99
CA ILE A 17 16.95 -7.33 -4.68
C ILE A 17 16.86 -8.77 -4.13
N PRO A 18 17.57 -9.09 -3.03
CA PRO A 18 17.52 -10.41 -2.39
C PRO A 18 16.09 -10.88 -2.09
N ARG A 19 15.88 -12.21 -2.18
CA ARG A 19 14.56 -12.82 -1.90
C ARG A 19 14.05 -12.50 -0.49
N GLU A 20 14.93 -12.49 0.52
CA GLU A 20 14.58 -12.15 1.90
C GLU A 20 13.96 -10.74 1.99
N LEU A 21 14.55 -9.75 1.29
CA LEU A 21 14.06 -8.38 1.26
C LEU A 21 12.75 -8.25 0.49
N ARG A 22 12.60 -8.99 -0.62
CA ARG A 22 11.32 -9.04 -1.35
C ARG A 22 10.20 -9.58 -0.48
N LEU A 23 10.44 -10.67 0.24
CA LEU A 23 9.46 -11.26 1.15
C LEU A 23 9.13 -10.32 2.32
N ALA A 24 10.16 -9.71 2.93
CA ALA A 24 9.96 -8.74 4.01
C ALA A 24 9.18 -7.50 3.58
N ALA A 25 9.35 -7.05 2.32
CA ALA A 25 8.62 -5.93 1.74
C ALA A 25 7.30 -6.35 1.06
N GLY A 26 6.91 -7.64 1.12
CA GLY A 26 5.68 -8.14 0.50
C GLY A 26 5.62 -8.02 -1.02
N MET A 27 6.78 -8.10 -1.69
CA MET A 27 6.95 -7.97 -3.14
C MET A 27 6.87 -9.34 -3.82
N CYS A 28 5.79 -9.54 -4.59
CA CYS A 28 5.48 -10.74 -5.37
C CYS A 28 5.59 -10.48 -6.88
N GLY A 29 5.67 -11.55 -7.67
CA GLY A 29 5.63 -11.42 -9.13
C GLY A 29 4.28 -10.87 -9.59
N GLY A 30 4.30 -9.80 -10.38
CA GLY A 30 3.09 -9.07 -10.81
C GLY A 30 2.80 -7.81 -9.98
N ASP A 31 3.48 -7.61 -8.85
CA ASP A 31 3.37 -6.36 -8.11
C ASP A 31 4.03 -5.20 -8.86
N ILE A 32 3.42 -4.03 -8.73
CA ILE A 32 3.96 -2.79 -9.28
C ILE A 32 4.66 -2.00 -8.16
N LEU A 33 5.84 -1.50 -8.48
CA LEU A 33 6.77 -0.90 -7.53
C LEU A 33 7.15 0.48 -8.01
N ALA A 34 7.11 1.47 -7.12
CA ALA A 34 7.67 2.78 -7.39
C ALA A 34 9.13 2.83 -6.96
N LEU A 35 9.98 3.29 -7.87
CA LEU A 35 11.38 3.60 -7.61
C LEU A 35 11.52 5.09 -7.34
N GLN A 36 12.23 5.46 -6.29
CA GLN A 36 12.49 6.86 -5.95
C GLN A 36 13.98 7.05 -5.67
N LEU A 37 14.54 8.14 -6.18
CA LEU A 37 15.91 8.55 -5.91
C LEU A 37 15.87 9.71 -4.91
N GLN A 38 16.48 9.52 -3.74
CA GLN A 38 16.60 10.56 -2.72
C GLN A 38 18.01 10.54 -2.15
N GLU A 39 18.70 11.68 -2.20
CA GLU A 39 20.06 11.84 -1.64
C GLU A 39 21.06 10.77 -2.12
N GLY A 40 20.99 10.39 -3.40
CA GLY A 40 21.85 9.37 -3.99
C GLY A 40 21.50 7.93 -3.59
N LYS A 41 20.41 7.72 -2.85
CA LYS A 41 19.87 6.40 -2.51
C LYS A 41 18.64 6.10 -3.36
N VAL A 42 18.58 4.88 -3.90
CA VAL A 42 17.38 4.37 -4.57
C VAL A 42 16.54 3.67 -3.52
N SER A 43 15.33 4.19 -3.27
CA SER A 43 14.30 3.52 -2.47
C SER A 43 13.28 2.86 -3.39
N VAL A 44 12.74 1.73 -2.92
CA VAL A 44 11.72 0.96 -3.64
C VAL A 44 10.54 0.81 -2.71
N ARG A 45 9.33 1.16 -3.18
CA ARG A 45 8.09 0.97 -2.43
C ARG A 45 7.07 0.22 -3.27
N LYS A 46 6.34 -0.69 -2.64
CA LYS A 46 5.16 -1.30 -3.27
C LYS A 46 4.07 -0.24 -3.42
N VAL A 47 3.48 -0.16 -4.60
CA VAL A 47 2.35 0.74 -4.86
C VAL A 47 1.11 -0.08 -5.14
N GLU A 48 0.00 0.30 -4.54
CA GLU A 48 -1.33 -0.19 -4.91
C GLU A 48 -1.81 0.69 -6.06
N ILE A 49 -1.97 0.12 -7.26
CA ILE A 49 -2.50 0.84 -8.42
C ILE A 49 -4.01 0.64 -8.44
N VAL A 50 -4.72 1.76 -8.50
CA VAL A 50 -6.16 1.81 -8.68
C VAL A 50 -6.40 2.38 -10.07
N GLU A 51 -7.18 1.68 -10.88
CA GLU A 51 -7.53 2.15 -12.22
C GLU A 51 -8.41 3.40 -12.12
N VAL A 52 -8.00 4.47 -12.80
CA VAL A 52 -8.75 5.73 -12.79
C VAL A 52 -10.00 5.55 -13.65
N GLY A 53 -11.17 5.55 -13.01
CA GLY A 53 -12.45 5.37 -13.67
C GLY A 53 -13.13 4.02 -13.39
N ASP A 54 -12.43 3.09 -12.73
CA ASP A 54 -13.03 1.86 -12.24
C ASP A 54 -13.77 2.14 -10.92
N GLN A 55 -15.10 2.15 -10.99
CA GLN A 55 -15.99 2.32 -9.83
C GLN A 55 -16.58 0.99 -9.38
N SER A 56 -16.02 -0.14 -9.82
CA SER A 56 -16.38 -1.45 -9.27
C SER A 56 -16.24 -1.44 -7.74
N PRO A 57 -17.13 -2.14 -7.02
CA PRO A 57 -17.10 -2.17 -5.56
C PRO A 57 -15.74 -2.68 -5.04
N GLU A 58 -15.10 -3.60 -5.76
CA GLU A 58 -13.78 -4.14 -5.45
C GLU A 58 -12.68 -3.07 -5.56
N ALA A 59 -12.69 -2.25 -6.63
CA ALA A 59 -11.72 -1.18 -6.81
C ALA A 59 -11.88 -0.06 -5.78
N VAL A 60 -13.14 0.30 -5.46
CA VAL A 60 -13.45 1.29 -4.42
C VAL A 60 -12.97 0.79 -3.05
N GLU A 61 -13.21 -0.49 -2.72
CA GLU A 61 -12.73 -1.07 -1.46
C GLU A 61 -11.21 -1.07 -1.39
N ALA A 62 -10.53 -1.49 -2.46
CA ALA A 62 -9.06 -1.49 -2.53
C ALA A 62 -8.49 -0.07 -2.35
N TYR A 63 -9.09 0.92 -3.00
CA TYR A 63 -8.72 2.32 -2.86
C TYR A 63 -8.88 2.83 -1.43
N VAL A 64 -10.04 2.59 -0.80
CA VAL A 64 -10.31 3.01 0.58
C VAL A 64 -9.34 2.34 1.55
N ARG A 65 -9.08 1.03 1.39
CA ARG A 65 -8.10 0.30 2.21
C ARG A 65 -6.69 0.86 2.06
N ALA A 66 -6.27 1.18 0.83
CA ALA A 66 -4.96 1.77 0.56
C ALA A 66 -4.86 3.18 1.20
N ALA A 67 -5.89 4.01 1.04
CA ALA A 67 -5.93 5.35 1.59
C ALA A 67 -5.83 5.33 3.13
N ILE A 68 -6.60 4.48 3.80
CA ILE A 68 -6.59 4.34 5.28
C ILE A 68 -5.20 3.99 5.83
N LYS A 69 -4.43 3.13 5.15
CA LYS A 69 -3.06 2.77 5.57
C LYS A 69 -2.10 3.97 5.57
N THR A 70 -2.35 4.95 4.71
CA THR A 70 -1.51 6.16 4.58
C THR A 70 -1.96 7.32 5.47
N MET A 71 -3.15 7.22 6.09
CA MET A 71 -3.71 8.27 6.93
C MET A 71 -3.06 8.33 8.34
N PRO A 72 -2.90 9.53 8.92
CA PRO A 72 -2.50 9.71 10.32
C PRO A 72 -3.46 9.01 11.29
N ASP A 73 -2.96 8.55 12.44
CA ASP A 73 -3.76 7.80 13.42
C ASP A 73 -4.99 8.58 13.89
N ALA A 74 -4.89 9.91 14.07
CA ALA A 74 -6.03 10.76 14.44
C ALA A 74 -7.17 10.72 13.41
N VAL A 75 -6.82 10.75 12.11
CA VAL A 75 -7.80 10.66 11.01
C VAL A 75 -8.41 9.26 10.97
N ARG A 76 -7.59 8.22 11.17
CA ARG A 76 -8.06 6.83 11.21
C ARG A 76 -9.05 6.57 12.34
N LEU A 77 -8.79 7.12 13.54
CA LEU A 77 -9.67 6.99 14.69
C LEU A 77 -11.02 7.70 14.46
N SER A 78 -11.01 8.89 13.86
CA SER A 78 -12.24 9.59 13.47
C SER A 78 -13.07 8.75 12.50
N LEU A 79 -12.43 8.24 11.44
CA LEU A 79 -13.08 7.40 10.44
C LEU A 79 -13.71 6.14 11.03
N ILE A 80 -13.06 5.50 12.02
CA ILE A 80 -13.64 4.34 12.71
C ILE A 80 -14.92 4.73 13.45
N SER A 81 -14.92 5.89 14.12
CA SER A 81 -16.11 6.41 14.81
C SER A 81 -17.25 6.67 13.82
N ASP A 82 -16.95 7.33 12.70
CA ASP A 82 -17.94 7.66 11.66
C ASP A 82 -18.52 6.39 11.04
N LEU A 83 -17.67 5.42 10.69
CA LEU A 83 -18.10 4.12 10.14
C LEU A 83 -18.94 3.32 11.16
N SER A 84 -18.55 3.33 12.44
CA SER A 84 -19.33 2.67 13.49
C SER A 84 -20.70 3.32 13.69
N GLY A 85 -20.82 4.64 13.50
CA GLY A 85 -22.09 5.36 13.50
C GLY A 85 -22.99 4.91 12.35
N LEU A 86 -22.46 4.93 11.13
CA LEU A 86 -23.20 4.55 9.92
C LEU A 86 -23.72 3.11 9.95
N VAL A 87 -22.94 2.17 10.50
CA VAL A 87 -23.38 0.77 10.67
C VAL A 87 -24.57 0.69 11.62
N ARG A 88 -24.50 1.38 12.77
CA ARG A 88 -25.59 1.41 13.77
C ARG A 88 -26.87 2.06 13.24
N GLU A 89 -26.76 3.13 12.46
CA GLU A 89 -27.91 3.80 11.84
C GLU A 89 -28.63 2.88 10.83
N LYS A 90 -27.87 2.04 10.12
CA LYS A 90 -28.41 1.05 9.20
C LYS A 90 -29.11 -0.10 9.92
N GLU A 91 -28.60 -0.52 11.08
CA GLU A 91 -29.21 -1.55 11.92
C GLU A 91 -30.49 -1.06 12.62
N GLY A 92 -30.57 0.23 12.96
CA GLY A 92 -31.77 0.85 13.54
C GLY A 92 -32.94 1.08 12.58
N SER A 93 -32.70 1.02 11.26
CA SER A 93 -33.72 1.23 10.21
C SER A 93 -34.33 -0.07 9.66
N HIS A 94 -33.97 -1.25 10.22
CA HIS A 94 -34.55 -2.55 9.83
C HIS A 94 -35.47 -3.17 10.89
N VAL A 95 -35.88 -2.37 11.89
CA VAL A 95 -36.96 -2.73 12.81
C VAL A 95 -38.10 -1.74 12.58
N GLY A 96 -38.99 -2.10 11.66
CA GLY A 96 -40.21 -1.36 11.32
C GLY A 96 -41.09 -2.17 10.39
#